data_AF-A0A356KJ31-F1
#
_entry.id   AF-A0A356KJ31-F1
#
_cell.length_a   1.000
_cell.length_b   1.000
_cell.length_c   1.000
_cell.angle_alpha   90.00
_cell.angle_beta   90.00
_cell.angle_gamma   90.00
#
_symmetry.space_group_name_H-M   'P 1'
#
loop_
_entity.id
_entity.type
_entity.pdbx_description
1 polymer ?
#
loop_
_entity_poly.entity_id
_entity_poly.type
_entity_poly.pdbx_seq_one_letter_code
_entity_poly.pdbx_strand_id
1 'polypeptide(L)'
;MTTHANVSRRRLLQLSLGGAAGLLASPALAADPTPVQPEGPFHPLARARGANGSIVTQDRRLLPYLDQDSDLTFVSDEPGAAIGTQLIVTGIVRDENDLPLAGANVEIWQACVSGKYNHRSDPNNEWLHP
;
A
#
# COMPACT_ATOMS: atom_id res chain seq x y z
N MET A 1 -21.36 -57.28 35.73
CA MET A 1 -20.39 -57.65 34.68
C MET A 1 -19.85 -56.36 34.08
N THR A 2 -18.65 -55.92 34.48
CA THR A 2 -17.98 -54.74 33.91
C THR A 2 -16.77 -55.21 33.11
N THR A 3 -16.87 -55.11 31.78
CA THR A 3 -15.79 -55.45 30.85
C THR A 3 -14.80 -54.29 30.77
N HIS A 4 -13.57 -54.49 31.25
CA HIS A 4 -12.49 -53.53 31.05
C HIS A 4 -11.89 -53.71 29.64
N ALA A 5 -11.90 -52.63 28.86
CA ALA A 5 -11.29 -52.63 27.53
C ALA A 5 -9.76 -52.73 27.65
N ASN A 6 -9.16 -53.79 27.08
CA ASN A 6 -7.71 -53.97 27.06
C ASN A 6 -7.06 -53.01 26.05
N VAL A 7 -6.43 -51.95 26.54
CA VAL A 7 -5.66 -51.00 25.73
C VAL A 7 -4.25 -51.56 25.49
N SER A 8 -3.94 -51.90 24.24
CA SER A 8 -2.62 -52.39 23.84
C SER A 8 -1.56 -51.28 23.85
N ARG A 9 -0.34 -51.59 24.33
CA ARG A 9 0.84 -50.70 24.32
C ARG A 9 1.15 -50.12 22.93
N ARG A 10 0.88 -50.89 21.87
CA ARG A 10 1.04 -50.44 20.48
C ARG A 10 0.03 -49.34 20.10
N ARG A 11 -1.17 -49.42 20.66
CA ARG A 11 -2.24 -48.42 20.46
C ARG A 11 -1.92 -47.11 21.21
N LEU A 12 -1.30 -47.21 22.38
CA LEU A 12 -0.77 -46.07 23.12
C LEU A 12 0.35 -45.33 22.36
N LEU A 13 1.29 -46.07 21.76
CA LEU A 13 2.36 -45.49 20.93
C LEU A 13 1.84 -44.82 19.64
N GLN A 14 0.81 -45.40 19.01
CA GLN A 14 0.16 -44.79 17.85
C GLN A 14 -0.57 -43.49 18.21
N LEU A 15 -1.18 -43.43 19.40
CA LEU A 15 -1.82 -42.21 19.91
C LEU A 15 -0.82 -41.10 20.23
N SER A 16 0.37 -41.43 20.76
CA SER A 16 1.40 -40.42 21.05
C SER A 16 2.03 -39.81 19.79
N LEU A 17 2.18 -40.58 18.70
CA LEU A 17 2.73 -40.06 17.44
C LEU A 17 1.76 -39.08 16.75
N GLY A 18 0.45 -39.34 16.82
CA GLY A 18 -0.56 -38.43 16.27
C GLY A 18 -0.69 -37.12 17.06
N GLY A 19 -0.55 -37.17 18.38
CA GLY A 19 -0.64 -35.98 19.25
C GLY A 19 0.52 -34.99 19.07
N ALA A 20 1.74 -35.49 18.83
CA ALA A 20 2.91 -34.64 18.66
C ALA A 20 2.94 -33.89 17.30
N ALA A 21 2.43 -34.51 16.23
CA ALA A 21 2.35 -33.88 14.91
C ALA A 21 1.38 -32.68 14.89
N GLY A 22 0.31 -32.71 15.70
CA GLY A 22 -0.66 -31.62 15.77
C GLY A 22 -0.15 -30.36 16.47
N LEU A 23 0.88 -30.47 17.32
CA LEU A 23 1.41 -29.33 18.09
C LEU A 23 2.48 -28.52 17.34
N LEU A 24 3.11 -29.09 16.32
CA LEU A 24 4.11 -28.39 15.51
C LEU A 24 3.50 -27.62 14.33
N ALA A 25 2.25 -27.90 13.99
CA ALA A 25 1.48 -27.12 13.02
C ALA A 25 0.80 -25.93 13.72
N SER A 26 1.60 -25.07 14.35
CA SER A 26 1.12 -23.71 14.60
C SER A 26 1.02 -23.05 13.23
N PRO A 27 -0.17 -22.68 12.71
CA PRO A 27 -0.17 -21.69 11.66
C PRO A 27 0.54 -20.48 12.26
N ALA A 28 1.59 -19.99 11.59
CA ALA A 28 2.01 -18.62 11.83
C ALA A 28 0.72 -17.81 11.75
N LEU A 29 0.28 -17.26 12.89
CA LEU A 29 -0.83 -16.33 12.95
C LEU A 29 -0.33 -15.13 12.17
N ALA A 30 -0.52 -15.20 10.86
CA ALA A 30 -0.24 -14.14 9.94
C ALA A 30 -0.98 -12.93 10.50
N ALA A 31 -0.21 -11.87 10.73
CA ALA A 31 -0.69 -10.56 11.08
C ALA A 31 -1.94 -10.24 10.24
N ASP A 32 -2.90 -9.55 10.85
CA ASP A 32 -4.16 -9.12 10.23
C ASP A 32 -3.96 -8.90 8.73
N PRO A 33 -4.77 -9.54 7.86
CA PRO A 33 -4.56 -9.47 6.42
C PRO A 33 -4.35 -8.02 6.02
N THR A 34 -3.18 -7.74 5.44
CA THR A 34 -2.84 -6.39 5.00
C THR A 34 -4.01 -5.87 4.19
N PRO A 35 -4.49 -4.63 4.45
CA PRO A 35 -5.57 -4.04 3.66
C PRO A 35 -5.33 -4.30 2.18
N VAL A 36 -6.41 -4.59 1.44
CA VAL A 36 -6.32 -4.85 0.00
C VAL A 36 -5.46 -3.76 -0.64
N GLN A 37 -4.42 -4.19 -1.34
CA GLN A 37 -3.52 -3.27 -2.02
C GLN A 37 -4.38 -2.47 -3.02
N PRO A 38 -4.47 -1.13 -2.89
CA PRO A 38 -5.20 -0.35 -3.87
C PRO A 38 -4.54 -0.54 -5.23
N GLU A 39 -5.34 -0.58 -6.29
CA GLU A 39 -4.81 -0.50 -7.65
C GLU A 39 -3.92 0.75 -7.72
N GLY A 40 -2.67 0.60 -8.13
CA GLY A 40 -1.70 1.69 -8.11
C GLY A 40 -0.51 1.37 -8.99
N PRO A 41 0.28 2.39 -9.40
CA PRO A 41 0.27 3.78 -8.94
C PRO A 41 -0.81 4.67 -9.57
N PHE A 42 -1.30 5.68 -8.83
CA PHE A 42 -2.18 6.73 -9.32
C PHE A 42 -1.40 8.03 -9.47
N HIS A 43 -1.09 8.41 -10.71
CA HIS A 43 -0.44 9.68 -10.99
C HIS A 43 -1.48 10.80 -11.13
N PRO A 44 -1.22 12.01 -10.59
CA PRO A 44 -2.08 13.17 -10.81
C PRO A 44 -2.23 13.47 -12.31
N LEU A 45 -3.39 13.99 -12.69
CA LEU A 45 -3.59 14.54 -14.02
C LEU A 45 -3.18 16.02 -14.04
N ALA A 46 -2.39 16.41 -15.03
CA ALA A 46 -1.96 17.78 -15.27
C ALA A 46 -2.68 18.38 -16.47
N ARG A 47 -2.95 19.69 -16.42
CA ARG A 47 -3.43 20.44 -17.59
C ARG A 47 -2.23 20.77 -18.47
N ALA A 48 -2.19 20.18 -19.66
CA ALA A 48 -1.15 20.43 -20.65
C ALA A 48 -1.72 21.14 -21.89
N ARG A 49 -0.88 21.93 -22.57
CA ARG A 49 -1.21 22.48 -23.89
C ARG A 49 -0.85 21.47 -24.97
N GLY A 50 -1.85 21.00 -25.70
CA GLY A 50 -1.64 20.15 -26.87
C GLY A 50 -0.95 20.89 -28.02
N ALA A 51 -0.42 20.13 -28.99
CA ALA A 51 0.32 20.67 -30.14
C ALA A 51 -0.49 21.66 -31.01
N ASN A 52 -1.82 21.60 -30.96
CA ASN A 52 -2.74 22.50 -31.65
C ASN A 52 -3.23 23.67 -30.76
N GLY A 53 -2.69 23.81 -29.55
CA GLY A 53 -3.07 24.83 -28.58
C GLY A 53 -4.31 24.50 -27.74
N SER A 54 -4.92 23.33 -27.90
CA SER A 54 -6.03 22.86 -27.05
C SER A 54 -5.55 22.52 -25.63
N ILE A 55 -6.37 22.80 -24.61
CA ILE A 55 -6.10 22.36 -23.24
C ILE A 55 -6.52 20.90 -23.10
N VAL A 56 -5.56 20.02 -22.81
CA VAL A 56 -5.78 18.59 -22.59
C VAL A 56 -5.43 18.23 -21.15
N THR A 57 -6.19 17.30 -20.59
CA THR A 57 -5.86 16.67 -19.30
C THR A 57 -5.02 15.43 -19.60
N GLN A 58 -3.77 15.41 -19.15
CA GLN A 58 -2.83 14.34 -19.44
C GLN A 58 -2.20 13.81 -18.16
N ASP A 59 -1.80 12.54 -18.19
CA ASP A 59 -1.03 11.91 -17.12
C ASP A 59 0.28 12.69 -16.88
N ARG A 60 0.50 13.14 -15.64
CA ARG A 60 1.67 13.93 -15.25
C ARG A 60 3.00 13.19 -15.47
N ARG A 61 3.02 11.84 -15.49
CA ARG A 61 4.22 11.05 -15.84
C ARG A 61 4.79 11.42 -17.22
N LEU A 62 3.95 11.92 -18.13
CA LEU A 62 4.35 12.31 -19.48
C LEU A 62 4.94 13.73 -19.54
N LEU A 63 4.95 14.47 -18.42
CA LEU A 63 5.56 15.79 -18.27
C LEU A 63 6.88 15.66 -17.49
N PRO A 64 8.05 15.62 -18.17
CA PRO A 64 9.33 15.26 -17.56
C PRO A 64 9.87 16.20 -16.47
N TYR A 65 9.17 17.29 -16.14
CA TYR A 65 9.64 18.34 -15.23
C TYR A 65 8.72 18.60 -14.03
N LEU A 66 7.54 17.99 -13.94
CA LEU A 66 6.55 18.32 -12.89
C LEU A 66 6.52 17.33 -11.71
N ASP A 67 7.10 16.15 -11.87
CA ASP A 67 6.95 15.02 -10.93
C ASP A 67 8.19 14.81 -10.02
N GLN A 68 9.07 15.82 -9.92
CA GLN A 68 10.27 15.77 -9.08
C GLN A 68 10.19 16.62 -7.81
N ASP A 69 9.04 17.25 -7.55
CA ASP A 69 8.86 17.99 -6.30
C ASP A 69 8.39 17.06 -5.18
N SER A 70 9.01 17.20 -4.02
CA SER A 70 8.65 16.49 -2.78
C SER A 70 7.63 17.26 -1.93
N ASP A 71 7.31 18.50 -2.33
CA ASP A 71 6.33 19.35 -1.66
C ASP A 71 4.93 19.17 -2.29
N LEU A 72 4.10 18.37 -1.63
CA LEU A 72 2.70 18.16 -2.04
C LEU A 72 1.75 19.26 -1.50
N THR A 73 2.26 20.28 -0.82
CA THR A 73 1.42 21.38 -0.29
C THR A 73 1.14 22.46 -1.34
N PHE A 74 1.79 22.39 -2.51
CA PHE A 74 1.58 23.26 -3.65
C PHE A 74 1.48 22.45 -4.94
N VAL A 75 0.63 22.90 -5.87
CA VAL A 75 0.56 22.35 -7.22
C VAL A 75 0.97 23.44 -8.20
N SER A 76 1.97 23.17 -9.03
CA SER A 76 2.57 24.17 -9.94
C SER A 76 1.57 24.81 -10.92
N ASP A 77 0.47 24.12 -11.19
CA ASP A 77 -0.52 24.46 -12.22
C ASP A 77 -1.71 25.27 -11.68
N GLU A 78 -1.91 25.33 -10.34
CA GLU A 78 -3.02 26.05 -9.71
C GLU A 78 -2.52 26.94 -8.55
N PRO A 79 -2.90 28.23 -8.50
CA PRO A 79 -2.46 29.13 -7.44
C PRO A 79 -3.17 28.82 -6.11
N GLY A 80 -2.43 28.39 -5.10
CA GLY A 80 -2.94 28.19 -3.74
C GLY A 80 -2.21 27.08 -2.99
N ALA A 81 -2.24 27.13 -1.66
CA ALA A 81 -1.77 26.02 -0.83
C ALA A 81 -2.87 24.97 -0.70
N ALA A 82 -2.50 23.69 -0.66
CA ALA A 82 -3.41 22.59 -0.43
C ALA A 82 -4.13 22.73 0.92
N ILE A 83 -5.45 22.52 0.94
CA ILE A 83 -6.23 22.48 2.18
C ILE A 83 -6.00 21.14 2.86
N GLY A 84 -5.73 21.17 4.16
CA GLY A 84 -5.58 19.97 4.98
C GLY A 84 -4.64 20.18 6.15
N THR A 85 -4.26 19.09 6.79
CA THR A 85 -3.20 19.10 7.81
C THR A 85 -1.87 18.94 7.10
N GLN A 86 -0.95 19.89 7.30
CA GLN A 86 0.40 19.79 6.77
C GLN A 86 1.19 18.75 7.57
N LEU A 87 1.85 17.86 6.85
CA LEU A 87 2.66 16.79 7.41
C LEU A 87 4.04 16.80 6.75
N ILE A 88 5.07 16.51 7.54
CA ILE A 88 6.42 16.24 7.02
C ILE A 88 6.64 14.73 7.15
N VAL A 89 6.86 14.05 6.03
CA VAL A 89 7.18 12.62 5.99
C VAL A 89 8.67 12.47 5.74
N THR A 90 9.39 11.80 6.64
CA THR A 90 10.83 11.54 6.53
C THR A 90 11.14 10.08 6.84
N GLY A 91 12.24 9.56 6.28
CA GLY A 91 12.66 8.18 6.49
C GLY A 91 13.99 7.86 5.80
N ILE A 92 14.47 6.62 6.00
CA ILE A 92 15.66 6.09 5.35
C ILE A 92 15.26 4.81 4.61
N VAL A 93 15.55 4.74 3.31
CA VAL A 93 15.41 3.51 2.52
C VAL A 93 16.58 2.60 2.85
N ARG A 94 16.32 1.32 3.15
CA ARG A 94 17.33 0.33 3.50
C ARG A 94 17.23 -0.91 2.62
N ASP A 95 18.36 -1.61 2.45
CA ASP A 95 18.42 -2.91 1.77
C ASP A 95 18.07 -4.08 2.72
N GLU A 96 18.17 -5.32 2.23
CA GLU A 96 17.88 -6.53 3.00
C GLU A 96 18.84 -6.77 4.18
N ASN A 97 19.96 -6.05 4.26
CA ASN A 97 20.94 -6.12 5.34
C ASN A 97 20.79 -4.96 6.34
N ASP A 98 19.70 -4.19 6.26
CA ASP A 98 19.43 -2.99 7.06
C ASP A 98 20.42 -1.83 6.80
N LEU A 99 21.10 -1.83 5.65
CA LEU A 99 22.03 -0.77 5.25
C LEU A 99 21.30 0.32 4.45
N PRO A 100 21.62 1.62 4.64
CA PRO A 100 21.01 2.70 3.85
C PRO A 100 21.26 2.54 2.35
N LEU A 101 20.18 2.61 1.56
CA LEU A 101 20.21 2.49 0.10
C LEU A 101 20.25 3.87 -0.55
N ALA A 102 21.44 4.29 -0.99
CA ALA A 102 21.63 5.56 -1.69
C ALA A 102 21.11 5.49 -3.15
N GLY A 103 20.57 6.61 -3.63
CA GLY A 103 20.12 6.75 -5.03
C GLY A 103 18.79 6.06 -5.34
N ALA A 104 18.08 5.56 -4.34
CA ALA A 104 16.72 5.05 -4.51
C ALA A 104 15.79 6.18 -4.99
N ASN A 105 14.96 5.89 -6.00
CA ASN A 105 13.85 6.76 -6.36
C ASN A 105 12.69 6.48 -5.40
N VAL A 106 12.15 7.53 -4.79
CA VAL A 106 11.01 7.47 -3.87
C VAL A 106 9.91 8.34 -4.42
N GLU A 107 8.83 7.69 -4.86
CA GLU A 107 7.62 8.34 -5.37
C GLU A 107 6.48 8.13 -4.39
N ILE A 108 5.71 9.19 -4.11
CA ILE A 108 4.53 9.14 -3.26
C ILE A 108 3.33 9.76 -3.97
N TRP A 109 2.15 9.21 -3.70
CA TRP A 109 0.87 9.73 -4.17
C TRP A 109 -0.14 9.65 -3.03
N GLN A 110 -1.06 10.61 -2.98
CA GLN A 110 -2.08 10.66 -1.93
C GLN A 110 -3.42 11.10 -2.51
N ALA A 111 -4.49 10.83 -1.76
CA ALA A 111 -5.76 11.51 -1.92
C ALA A 111 -5.69 12.92 -1.32
N CYS A 112 -6.59 13.81 -1.73
CA CYS A 112 -6.76 15.12 -1.08
C CYS A 112 -7.52 14.99 0.26
N VAL A 113 -7.77 16.13 0.93
CA VAL A 113 -8.40 16.18 2.26
C VAL A 113 -9.76 15.50 2.37
N SER A 114 -10.49 15.37 1.25
CA SER A 114 -11.78 14.66 1.18
C SER A 114 -11.64 13.14 0.99
N GLY A 115 -10.42 12.63 0.82
CA GLY A 115 -10.17 11.24 0.45
C GLY A 115 -10.35 10.96 -1.05
N LYS A 116 -10.51 11.97 -1.89
CA LYS A 116 -10.58 11.84 -3.36
C LYS A 116 -9.17 11.86 -3.99
N TYR A 117 -8.85 10.89 -4.84
CA TYR A 117 -7.66 10.91 -5.70
C TYR A 117 -7.91 11.71 -6.97
N ASN A 118 -6.90 12.43 -7.45
CA ASN A 118 -6.91 13.06 -8.77
C ASN A 118 -6.67 12.01 -9.87
N HIS A 119 -7.60 11.06 -10.00
CA HIS A 119 -7.53 9.99 -10.99
C HIS A 119 -8.91 9.67 -11.56
N ARG A 120 -8.95 9.47 -12.89
CA ARG A 120 -10.20 9.25 -13.64
C ARG A 120 -10.99 8.01 -13.18
N SER A 121 -10.30 7.00 -12.67
CA SER A 121 -10.91 5.73 -12.23
C SER A 121 -11.23 5.70 -10.74
N ASP A 122 -10.96 6.77 -9.99
CA ASP A 122 -11.35 6.80 -8.59
C ASP A 122 -12.89 6.86 -8.47
N PRO A 123 -13.56 5.84 -7.90
CA PRO A 123 -15.02 5.78 -7.79
C PRO A 123 -15.57 6.67 -6.67
N ASN A 124 -14.73 7.25 -5.81
CA ASN A 124 -15.17 8.09 -4.70
C ASN A 124 -15.95 9.32 -5.24
N ASN A 125 -17.17 9.57 -4.75
CA ASN A 125 -17.99 10.69 -5.23
C ASN A 125 -17.78 12.00 -4.43
N GLU A 126 -16.74 12.03 -3.58
CA GLU A 126 -16.32 13.24 -2.88
C GLU A 126 -15.68 14.26 -3.83
N TRP A 127 -15.62 15.51 -3.38
CA TRP A 127 -15.05 16.60 -4.15
C TRP A 127 -13.52 16.46 -4.27
N LEU A 128 -12.99 16.75 -5.46
CA LEU A 128 -11.55 16.87 -5.66
C LEU A 128 -11.12 18.29 -5.27
N HIS A 129 -10.10 18.41 -4.42
CA HIS A 129 -9.49 19.71 -4.15
C HIS A 129 -8.81 20.23 -5.43
N PRO A 130 -9.07 21.49 -5.83
CA PRO A 130 -8.43 22.12 -6.99
C PRO A 130 -6.90 22.10 -6.91
#